data_AF-A0AAN8EHD2-F1
#
_entry.id   AF-A0AAN8EHD2-F1
#
_cell.length_a   1.000
_cell.length_b   1.000
_cell.length_c   1.000
_cell.angle_alpha   90.00
_cell.angle_beta   90.00
_cell.angle_gamma   90.00
#
_symmetry.space_group_name_H-M   'P 1'
#
loop_
_entity.id
_entity.type
_entity.pdbx_description
1 polymer ?
#
loop_
_entity_poly.entity_id
_entity_poly.type
_entity_poly.pdbx_seq_one_letter_code
_entity_poly.pdbx_strand_id
1 'polypeptide(L)'
;MHSFLTVIGSLATLSSITLAAPLKARQDDPQCIDGLKKIFMPEMHNIHIYEDVPEFPSTSTILNVMNGSSSNSVQDQVAVWSNIPSTATQCSLGWAVTEDRSFSVYDNGLIRFFELSGVPPAGTNITAETIAPFMEEGAKNASIDFTFWAEQTGAHTHGGGLVDCKSEMAFYLTKDMVSGGPGSVTLEQNAQNGLFLAIDC
;
A
#
# COMPACT_ATOMS: atom_id res chain seq x y z
N MET A 1 89.24 21.18 -7.07
CA MET A 1 88.61 20.65 -5.84
C MET A 1 87.12 20.93 -5.94
N HIS A 2 86.32 19.86 -6.03
CA HIS A 2 84.85 19.78 -5.84
C HIS A 2 83.97 20.54 -6.85
N SER A 3 82.80 20.06 -7.28
CA SER A 3 82.13 18.75 -7.29
C SER A 3 80.86 18.94 -8.13
N PHE A 4 80.41 17.86 -8.77
CA PHE A 4 79.09 17.71 -9.40
C PHE A 4 77.93 17.76 -8.38
N LEU A 5 76.70 17.71 -8.94
CA LEU A 5 75.38 17.36 -8.39
C LEU A 5 74.42 18.54 -8.18
N THR A 6 73.09 18.47 -8.40
CA THR A 6 72.17 17.52 -9.07
C THR A 6 70.81 18.24 -9.10
N VAL A 7 70.06 18.09 -10.19
CA VAL A 7 68.65 18.50 -10.32
C VAL A 7 67.76 17.49 -9.58
N ILE A 8 66.88 17.94 -8.69
CA ILE A 8 65.72 17.14 -8.26
C ILE A 8 64.49 18.07 -8.22
N GLY A 9 63.59 17.87 -9.19
CA GLY A 9 62.22 18.35 -9.13
C GLY A 9 61.39 17.45 -8.21
N SER A 10 60.46 18.05 -7.47
CA SER A 10 59.45 17.31 -6.71
C SER A 10 58.07 17.66 -7.23
N LEU A 11 57.47 16.70 -7.93
CA LEU A 11 56.07 16.68 -8.34
C LEU A 11 55.25 16.22 -7.13
N ALA A 12 54.45 17.09 -6.54
CA ALA A 12 53.47 16.70 -5.52
C ALA A 12 52.28 16.03 -6.22
N THR A 13 52.14 14.71 -6.07
CA THR A 13 50.96 13.97 -6.52
C THR A 13 49.88 14.05 -5.44
N LEU A 14 48.77 14.73 -5.74
CA LEU A 14 47.55 14.61 -4.95
C LEU A 14 46.94 13.23 -5.20
N SER A 15 47.08 12.33 -4.23
CA SER A 15 46.28 11.11 -4.18
C SER A 15 44.87 11.46 -3.70
N SER A 16 43.92 11.54 -4.63
CA SER A 16 42.49 11.60 -4.29
C SER A 16 42.06 10.26 -3.70
N ILE A 17 41.83 10.21 -2.39
CA ILE A 17 41.17 9.09 -1.73
C ILE A 17 39.67 9.20 -2.07
N THR A 18 39.21 8.45 -3.06
CA THR A 18 37.79 8.28 -3.31
C THR A 18 37.23 7.42 -2.18
N LEU A 19 36.58 8.02 -1.18
CA LEU A 19 35.72 7.29 -0.25
C LEU A 19 34.54 6.72 -1.07
N ALA A 20 34.64 5.46 -1.48
CA ALA A 20 33.47 4.73 -1.94
C ALA A 20 32.54 4.54 -0.73
N ALA A 21 31.35 5.12 -0.79
CA ALA A 21 30.30 4.83 0.17
C ALA A 21 30.00 3.32 0.13
N PRO A 22 29.73 2.67 1.28
CA PRO A 22 29.36 1.26 1.28
C PRO A 22 28.07 1.08 0.47
N LEU A 23 28.15 0.29 -0.60
CA LEU A 23 26.98 -0.21 -1.33
C LEU A 23 26.07 -0.91 -0.33
N LYS A 24 24.91 -0.32 -0.05
CA LYS A 24 23.84 -0.98 0.69
C LYS A 24 23.52 -2.27 -0.07
N ALA A 25 23.61 -3.41 0.61
CA ALA A 25 23.31 -4.71 0.01
C ALA A 25 21.95 -4.63 -0.68
N ARG A 26 21.91 -4.97 -1.97
CA ARG A 26 20.67 -5.05 -2.75
C ARG A 26 19.81 -6.11 -2.08
N GLN A 27 18.73 -5.68 -1.44
CA GLN A 27 17.71 -6.60 -0.97
C GLN A 27 17.20 -7.34 -2.23
N ASP A 28 17.31 -8.67 -2.26
CA ASP A 28 16.96 -9.44 -3.44
C ASP A 28 15.50 -9.17 -3.81
N ASP A 29 15.29 -8.62 -5.02
CA ASP A 29 13.96 -8.32 -5.55
C ASP A 29 13.18 -9.64 -5.68
N PRO A 30 11.95 -9.75 -5.13
CA PRO A 30 11.15 -10.94 -5.27
C PRO A 30 11.02 -11.33 -6.73
N GLN A 31 11.34 -12.59 -7.08
CA GLN A 31 11.26 -13.02 -8.47
C GLN A 31 9.81 -12.96 -8.97
N CYS A 32 9.62 -12.22 -10.06
CA CYS A 32 8.40 -12.22 -10.85
C CYS A 32 8.46 -13.45 -11.76
N ILE A 33 7.56 -14.41 -11.54
CA ILE A 33 7.43 -15.61 -12.37
C ILE A 33 6.27 -15.34 -13.33
N ASP A 34 6.48 -15.57 -14.63
CA ASP A 34 5.52 -15.33 -15.70
C ASP A 34 4.09 -15.77 -15.31
N GLY A 35 3.14 -14.87 -15.53
CA GLY A 35 1.71 -15.09 -15.32
C GLY A 35 1.09 -14.34 -14.14
N LEU A 36 -0.24 -14.27 -14.17
CA LEU A 36 -1.04 -13.52 -13.21
C LEU A 36 -0.91 -14.09 -11.79
N LYS A 37 -0.44 -13.26 -10.86
CA LYS A 37 -0.34 -13.57 -9.43
C LYS A 37 -1.18 -12.60 -8.61
N LYS A 38 -1.87 -13.11 -7.59
CA LYS A 38 -2.57 -12.29 -6.59
C LYS A 38 -1.76 -12.24 -5.30
N ILE A 39 -1.54 -11.02 -4.77
CA ILE A 39 -0.92 -10.76 -3.48
C ILE A 39 -2.04 -10.34 -2.52
N PHE A 40 -2.48 -11.27 -1.68
CA PHE A 40 -3.48 -11.05 -0.64
C PHE A 40 -2.85 -10.51 0.65
N MET A 41 -3.72 -10.14 1.61
CA MET A 41 -3.33 -9.68 2.94
C MET A 41 -2.37 -8.49 2.89
N PRO A 42 -2.80 -7.34 2.33
CA PRO A 42 -2.08 -6.10 2.60
C PRO A 42 -1.96 -5.88 4.12
N GLU A 43 -0.94 -5.13 4.53
CA GLU A 43 -0.93 -4.58 5.88
C GLU A 43 -2.06 -3.56 6.00
N MET A 44 -2.98 -3.78 6.94
CA MET A 44 -4.14 -2.92 7.13
C MET A 44 -3.98 -2.08 8.39
N HIS A 45 -4.17 -0.77 8.27
CA HIS A 45 -4.14 0.18 9.36
C HIS A 45 -5.48 0.87 9.53
N ASN A 46 -5.98 0.94 10.76
CA ASN A 46 -7.18 1.72 11.06
C ASN A 46 -6.81 3.19 11.18
N ILE A 47 -7.53 4.06 10.48
CA ILE A 47 -7.37 5.51 10.59
C ILE A 47 -8.42 6.06 11.55
N HIS A 48 -7.97 6.47 12.73
CA HIS A 48 -8.80 7.14 13.71
C HIS A 48 -8.95 8.60 13.31
N ILE A 49 -10.16 9.00 12.88
CA ILE A 49 -10.46 10.36 12.44
C ILE A 49 -10.92 11.25 13.61
N TYR A 50 -11.37 10.64 14.73
CA TYR A 50 -11.79 11.36 15.92
C TYR A 50 -11.18 10.74 17.18
N GLU A 51 -10.73 11.59 18.11
CA GLU A 51 -10.04 11.20 19.35
C GLU A 51 -10.94 10.41 20.34
N ASP A 52 -12.28 10.50 20.19
CA ASP A 52 -13.27 9.95 21.12
C ASP A 52 -13.95 8.64 20.66
N VAL A 53 -13.48 8.02 19.57
CA VAL A 53 -14.03 6.74 19.05
C VAL A 53 -13.36 5.59 19.79
N PRO A 54 -14.08 4.50 20.15
CA PRO A 54 -13.47 3.33 20.79
C PRO A 54 -12.18 2.91 20.07
N GLU A 55 -11.10 2.73 20.83
CA GLU A 55 -9.77 2.41 20.32
C GLU A 55 -9.82 1.14 19.46
N PHE A 56 -9.99 1.27 18.14
CA PHE A 56 -9.60 0.20 17.24
C PHE A 56 -8.08 0.04 17.34
N PRO A 57 -7.56 -1.20 17.31
CA PRO A 57 -6.12 -1.39 17.21
C PRO A 57 -5.61 -0.66 15.96
N SER A 58 -4.40 -0.10 16.03
CA SER A 58 -3.81 0.62 14.89
C SER A 58 -3.64 -0.25 13.65
N THR A 59 -3.53 -1.57 13.82
CA THR A 59 -3.50 -2.57 12.75
C THR A 59 -4.75 -3.43 12.76
N SER A 60 -5.12 -3.96 11.59
CA SER A 60 -6.30 -4.80 11.40
C SER A 60 -5.97 -6.06 10.59
N THR A 61 -6.69 -7.15 10.83
CA THR A 61 -6.69 -8.34 9.97
C THR A 61 -7.97 -8.43 9.13
N ILE A 62 -8.80 -7.39 9.17
CA ILE A 62 -10.03 -7.28 8.40
C ILE A 62 -10.04 -5.95 7.64
N LEU A 63 -10.60 -5.97 6.43
CA LEU A 63 -11.16 -4.77 5.84
C LEU A 63 -12.37 -4.39 6.69
N ASN A 64 -12.39 -3.16 7.19
CA ASN A 64 -13.49 -2.58 7.93
C ASN A 64 -13.56 -1.09 7.56
N VAL A 65 -14.38 -0.76 6.57
CA VAL A 65 -14.59 0.63 6.14
C VAL A 65 -16.05 0.95 6.29
N MET A 66 -16.37 1.98 7.06
CA MET A 66 -17.74 2.39 7.35
C MET A 66 -17.88 3.89 7.38
N ASN A 67 -19.04 4.37 6.96
CA ASN A 67 -19.45 5.75 7.17
C ASN A 67 -20.98 5.72 7.30
N GLY A 68 -21.44 5.71 8.54
CA GLY A 68 -22.87 5.77 8.86
C GLY A 68 -23.36 7.22 8.98
N SER A 69 -24.65 7.38 9.30
CA SER A 69 -25.28 8.70 9.44
C SER A 69 -24.83 9.50 10.70
N SER A 70 -23.91 8.97 11.50
CA SER A 70 -23.37 9.64 12.70
C SER A 70 -21.84 9.73 12.65
N SER A 71 -21.24 10.78 13.21
CA SER A 71 -19.78 10.99 13.21
C SER A 71 -19.00 9.84 13.86
N ASN A 72 -19.60 9.15 14.83
CA ASN A 72 -18.96 8.05 15.57
C ASN A 72 -19.04 6.72 14.82
N SER A 73 -19.53 6.74 13.57
CA SER A 73 -19.69 5.57 12.70
C SER A 73 -18.84 5.68 11.43
N VAL A 74 -17.72 6.40 11.51
CA VAL A 74 -16.73 6.52 10.44
C VAL A 74 -15.50 5.69 10.80
N GLN A 75 -15.14 4.75 9.93
CA GLN A 75 -13.87 4.02 9.97
C GLN A 75 -13.29 4.04 8.56
N ASP A 76 -12.11 4.61 8.43
CA ASP A 76 -11.29 4.55 7.22
C ASP A 76 -10.06 3.69 7.50
N GLN A 77 -9.41 3.19 6.46
CA GLN A 77 -8.23 2.35 6.60
C GLN A 77 -7.15 2.72 5.61
N VAL A 78 -5.90 2.31 5.88
CA VAL A 78 -4.84 2.27 4.88
C VAL A 78 -4.46 0.83 4.62
N ALA A 79 -4.36 0.45 3.34
CA ALA A 79 -3.89 -0.86 2.90
C ALA A 79 -2.52 -0.70 2.24
N VAL A 80 -1.51 -1.44 2.69
CA VAL A 80 -0.14 -1.41 2.16
C VAL A 80 0.24 -2.76 1.59
N TRP A 81 0.64 -2.78 0.32
CA TRP A 81 1.31 -3.90 -0.33
C TRP A 81 2.79 -3.58 -0.49
N SER A 82 3.66 -4.43 0.06
CA SER A 82 5.11 -4.33 -0.10
C SER A 82 5.67 -5.58 -0.78
N ASN A 83 6.93 -5.53 -1.19
CA ASN A 83 7.62 -6.65 -1.86
C ASN A 83 6.97 -7.03 -3.19
N ILE A 84 6.46 -6.05 -3.93
CA ILE A 84 5.97 -6.23 -5.29
C ILE A 84 7.19 -6.28 -6.22
N PRO A 85 7.32 -7.30 -7.09
CA PRO A 85 8.46 -7.40 -8.00
C PRO A 85 8.61 -6.14 -8.86
N SER A 86 9.82 -5.59 -8.95
CA SER A 86 10.05 -4.39 -9.77
C SER A 86 9.85 -4.63 -11.28
N THR A 87 9.83 -5.90 -11.70
CA THR A 87 9.58 -6.31 -13.09
C THR A 87 8.10 -6.54 -13.41
N ALA A 88 7.18 -6.33 -12.44
CA ALA A 88 5.74 -6.42 -12.72
C ALA A 88 5.35 -5.36 -13.76
N THR A 89 4.69 -5.79 -14.84
CA THR A 89 4.35 -4.93 -15.98
C THR A 89 2.94 -4.36 -15.88
N GLN A 90 2.05 -5.04 -15.15
CA GLN A 90 0.70 -4.60 -14.90
C GLN A 90 0.29 -4.91 -13.45
N CYS A 91 -0.36 -3.95 -12.81
CA CYS A 91 -0.87 -4.08 -11.45
C CYS A 91 -2.34 -3.65 -11.42
N SER A 92 -3.15 -4.38 -10.68
CA SER A 92 -4.57 -4.08 -10.50
C SER A 92 -5.05 -4.42 -9.11
N LEU A 93 -5.88 -3.55 -8.55
CA LEU A 93 -6.54 -3.81 -7.28
C LEU A 93 -7.71 -4.78 -7.51
N GLY A 94 -8.08 -5.52 -6.48
CA GLY A 94 -9.27 -6.34 -6.49
C GLY A 94 -9.58 -6.94 -5.14
N TRP A 95 -10.61 -7.77 -5.10
CA TRP A 95 -10.97 -8.53 -3.93
C TRP A 95 -11.50 -9.90 -4.31
N ALA A 96 -11.34 -10.87 -3.42
CA ALA A 96 -11.89 -12.21 -3.58
C ALA A 96 -12.45 -12.73 -2.27
N VAL A 97 -13.38 -13.67 -2.40
CA VAL A 97 -13.90 -14.45 -1.28
C VAL A 97 -14.08 -15.91 -1.70
N THR A 98 -13.84 -16.82 -0.77
CA THR A 98 -14.18 -18.23 -0.85
C THR A 98 -15.64 -18.46 -0.46
N GLU A 99 -16.09 -19.71 -0.54
CA GLU A 99 -17.44 -20.09 -0.11
C GLU A 99 -17.62 -19.94 1.41
N ASP A 100 -16.63 -20.39 2.20
CA ASP A 100 -16.53 -20.11 3.63
C ASP A 100 -15.82 -18.75 3.82
N ARG A 101 -16.53 -17.76 4.36
CA ARG A 101 -16.04 -16.39 4.45
C ARG A 101 -16.73 -15.61 5.55
N SER A 102 -16.01 -14.68 6.16
CA SER A 102 -16.59 -13.58 6.93
C SER A 102 -16.62 -12.32 6.07
N PHE A 103 -17.77 -12.08 5.45
CA PHE A 103 -17.99 -10.94 4.55
C PHE A 103 -19.39 -10.35 4.80
N SER A 104 -19.44 -9.07 5.15
CA SER A 104 -20.69 -8.34 5.35
C SER A 104 -20.64 -6.99 4.66
N VAL A 105 -21.80 -6.58 4.18
CA VAL A 105 -22.03 -5.26 3.58
C VAL A 105 -23.35 -4.75 4.12
N TYR A 106 -23.36 -3.50 4.56
CA TYR A 106 -24.57 -2.81 5.01
C TYR A 106 -24.82 -1.58 4.13
N ASP A 107 -26.06 -1.41 3.68
CA ASP A 107 -26.48 -0.43 2.67
C ASP A 107 -25.61 -0.49 1.40
N ASN A 108 -24.71 0.49 1.21
CA ASN A 108 -23.85 0.59 0.05
C ASN A 108 -22.41 0.17 0.36
N GLY A 109 -21.83 -0.67 -0.48
CA GLY A 109 -20.47 -1.21 -0.34
C GLY A 109 -19.41 -0.52 -1.21
N LEU A 110 -19.66 0.67 -1.76
CA LEU A 110 -18.69 1.38 -2.59
C LEU A 110 -17.59 2.03 -1.73
N ILE A 111 -16.35 1.60 -1.95
CA ILE A 111 -15.14 2.12 -1.29
C ILE A 111 -14.26 2.79 -2.34
N ARG A 112 -13.75 3.97 -2.01
CA ARG A 112 -12.69 4.65 -2.76
C ARG A 112 -11.32 4.24 -2.23
N PHE A 113 -10.40 4.05 -3.16
CA PHE A 113 -8.99 3.78 -2.94
C PHE A 113 -8.22 4.96 -3.50
N PHE A 114 -7.69 5.79 -2.62
CA PHE A 114 -6.79 6.89 -2.97
C PHE A 114 -5.36 6.41 -2.86
N GLU A 115 -4.63 6.36 -3.97
CA GLU A 115 -3.22 5.98 -3.95
C GLU A 115 -2.40 7.04 -3.18
N LEU A 116 -1.65 6.60 -2.17
CA LEU A 116 -0.72 7.45 -1.44
C LEU A 116 0.59 7.57 -2.22
N SER A 117 1.21 8.75 -2.23
CA SER A 117 2.52 8.95 -2.88
C SER A 117 3.68 8.28 -2.13
N GLY A 118 3.43 7.80 -0.92
CA GLY A 118 4.34 7.01 -0.10
C GLY A 118 3.68 6.50 1.18
N VAL A 119 4.46 5.81 2.00
CA VAL A 119 4.06 5.31 3.32
C VAL A 119 4.89 6.03 4.39
N PRO A 120 4.33 6.34 5.57
CA PRO A 120 5.13 6.79 6.71
C PRO A 120 6.30 5.83 6.99
N PRO A 121 7.45 6.33 7.46
CA PRO A 121 8.62 5.49 7.75
C PRO A 121 8.29 4.35 8.71
N ALA A 122 8.91 3.18 8.51
CA ALA A 122 8.71 2.01 9.36
C ALA A 122 8.84 2.37 10.86
N GLY A 123 7.87 1.90 11.66
CA GLY A 123 7.76 2.22 13.08
C GLY A 123 7.01 3.52 13.40
N THR A 124 6.58 4.27 12.39
CA THR A 124 5.63 5.39 12.56
C THR A 124 4.21 4.83 12.64
N ASN A 125 3.43 5.30 13.62
CA ASN A 125 2.01 4.97 13.68
C ASN A 125 1.30 5.61 12.48
N ILE A 126 0.54 4.81 11.73
CA ILE A 126 -0.26 5.31 10.61
C ILE A 126 -1.57 5.90 11.15
N THR A 127 -1.63 7.22 11.20
CA THR A 127 -2.80 8.06 11.56
C THR A 127 -3.12 9.04 10.44
N ALA A 128 -4.28 9.72 10.53
CA ALA A 128 -4.68 10.75 9.57
C ALA A 128 -3.60 11.84 9.38
N GLU A 129 -2.98 12.30 10.46
CA GLU A 129 -1.93 13.33 10.43
C GLU A 129 -0.67 12.83 9.73
N THR A 130 -0.30 11.57 9.96
CA THR A 130 0.94 11.02 9.39
C THR A 130 0.81 10.67 7.91
N ILE A 131 -0.41 10.39 7.42
CA ILE A 131 -0.65 10.11 6.01
C ILE A 131 -0.96 11.38 5.20
N ALA A 132 -1.39 12.46 5.84
CA ALA A 132 -1.74 13.71 5.18
C ALA A 132 -0.68 14.24 4.18
N PRO A 133 0.64 14.15 4.45
CA PRO A 133 1.67 14.58 3.48
C PRO A 133 1.71 13.74 2.19
N PHE A 134 1.18 12.53 2.20
CA PHE A 134 1.16 11.59 1.07
C PHE A 134 -0.17 11.59 0.31
N MET A 135 -1.17 12.30 0.82
CA MET A 135 -2.46 12.51 0.16
C MET A 135 -2.32 13.59 -0.90
N GLU A 136 -1.91 13.19 -2.12
CA GLU A 136 -1.78 14.12 -3.24
C GLU A 136 -3.13 14.43 -3.88
N GLU A 137 -3.39 15.71 -4.15
CA GLU A 137 -4.54 16.14 -4.94
C GLU A 137 -4.41 15.60 -6.37
N GLY A 138 -5.37 14.78 -6.80
CA GLY A 138 -5.35 14.15 -8.13
C GLY A 138 -4.63 12.80 -8.20
N ALA A 139 -4.31 12.19 -7.04
CA ALA A 139 -3.87 10.80 -6.98
C ALA A 139 -4.79 9.87 -7.79
N LYS A 140 -4.21 8.80 -8.34
CA LYS A 140 -5.00 7.77 -9.03
C LYS A 140 -5.99 7.18 -8.04
N ASN A 141 -7.25 7.22 -8.44
CA ASN A 141 -8.35 6.74 -7.63
C ASN A 141 -8.92 5.50 -8.28
N ALA A 142 -9.02 4.43 -7.50
CA ALA A 142 -9.81 3.28 -7.84
C ALA A 142 -11.07 3.26 -6.97
N SER A 143 -12.12 2.61 -7.45
CA SER A 143 -13.32 2.36 -6.66
C SER A 143 -13.64 0.88 -6.74
N ILE A 144 -13.86 0.27 -5.59
CA ILE A 144 -14.28 -1.12 -5.49
C ILE A 144 -15.68 -1.17 -4.92
N ASP A 145 -16.59 -1.80 -5.66
CA ASP A 145 -17.97 -1.97 -5.25
C ASP A 145 -18.19 -3.37 -4.65
N PHE A 146 -18.53 -3.39 -3.36
CA PHE A 146 -18.91 -4.60 -2.63
C PHE A 146 -20.44 -4.77 -2.51
N THR A 147 -21.24 -3.85 -3.06
CA THR A 147 -22.71 -3.84 -2.92
C THR A 147 -23.33 -5.13 -3.48
N PHE A 148 -24.25 -5.72 -2.73
CA PHE A 148 -24.95 -6.98 -3.03
C PHE A 148 -24.10 -8.25 -3.07
N TRP A 149 -22.77 -8.16 -2.89
CA TRP A 149 -21.88 -9.30 -3.01
C TRP A 149 -21.86 -10.22 -1.79
N ALA A 150 -22.12 -9.69 -0.59
CA ALA A 150 -22.18 -10.52 0.63
C ALA A 150 -23.29 -11.58 0.57
N GLU A 151 -24.39 -11.27 -0.14
CA GLU A 151 -25.57 -12.11 -0.31
C GLU A 151 -25.42 -13.17 -1.42
N GLN A 152 -24.43 -13.03 -2.31
CA GLN A 152 -24.23 -13.97 -3.42
C GLN A 152 -23.68 -15.30 -2.94
N THR A 153 -24.08 -16.41 -3.55
CA THR A 153 -23.58 -17.74 -3.17
C THR A 153 -22.30 -18.11 -3.92
N GLY A 154 -21.39 -18.80 -3.23
CA GLY A 154 -20.16 -19.33 -3.81
C GLY A 154 -18.97 -18.37 -3.74
N ALA A 155 -17.87 -18.77 -4.37
CA ALA A 155 -16.64 -17.98 -4.42
C ALA A 155 -16.74 -16.88 -5.50
N HIS A 156 -16.19 -15.70 -5.20
CA HIS A 156 -16.22 -14.55 -6.10
C HIS A 156 -14.84 -13.87 -6.17
N THR A 157 -14.58 -13.20 -7.29
CA THR A 157 -13.39 -12.38 -7.52
C THR A 157 -13.79 -11.21 -8.39
N HIS A 158 -13.43 -10.00 -7.97
CA HIS A 158 -13.70 -8.78 -8.71
C HIS A 158 -12.46 -7.89 -8.79
N GLY A 159 -12.28 -7.26 -9.95
CA GLY A 159 -11.26 -6.24 -10.16
C GLY A 159 -11.76 -4.86 -9.73
N GLY A 160 -10.85 -4.07 -9.18
CA GLY A 160 -11.04 -2.70 -8.71
C GLY A 160 -10.43 -1.63 -9.62
N GLY A 161 -9.63 -2.03 -10.60
CA GLY A 161 -9.01 -1.13 -11.57
C GLY A 161 -7.49 -1.28 -11.65
N LEU A 162 -6.91 -0.73 -12.73
CA LEU A 162 -5.47 -0.71 -12.96
C LEU A 162 -4.80 0.37 -12.11
N VAL A 163 -3.60 0.07 -11.63
CA VAL A 163 -2.73 0.96 -10.85
C VAL A 163 -1.30 0.83 -11.36
N ASP A 164 -0.47 1.85 -11.11
CA ASP A 164 0.93 1.78 -11.55
C ASP A 164 1.70 0.83 -10.64
N CYS A 165 2.44 -0.11 -11.23
CA CYS A 165 3.28 -1.01 -10.45
C CYS A 165 4.41 -0.24 -9.75
N LYS A 166 4.51 -0.45 -8.45
CA LYS A 166 5.61 0.02 -7.59
C LYS A 166 5.99 -1.10 -6.64
N SER A 167 7.22 -1.10 -6.14
CA SER A 167 7.69 -2.11 -5.17
C SER A 167 6.93 -2.08 -3.84
N GLU A 168 6.37 -0.92 -3.52
CA GLU A 168 5.49 -0.66 -2.39
C GLU A 168 4.36 0.26 -2.84
N MET A 169 3.13 -0.10 -2.47
CA MET A 169 1.91 0.59 -2.87
C MET A 169 1.00 0.71 -1.66
N ALA A 170 0.54 1.92 -1.37
CA ALA A 170 -0.38 2.16 -0.27
C ALA A 170 -1.60 2.94 -0.73
N PHE A 171 -2.74 2.61 -0.14
CA PHE A 171 -4.02 3.20 -0.49
C PHE A 171 -4.74 3.63 0.77
N TYR A 172 -5.30 4.82 0.77
CA TYR A 172 -6.30 5.26 1.74
C TYR A 172 -7.69 4.82 1.28
N LEU A 173 -8.40 4.12 2.15
CA LEU A 173 -9.68 3.49 1.91
C LEU A 173 -10.75 4.22 2.70
N THR A 174 -11.75 4.73 2.01
CA THR A 174 -12.90 5.42 2.62
C THR A 174 -14.18 5.16 1.85
N LYS A 175 -15.34 5.32 2.48
CA LYS A 175 -16.62 5.19 1.79
C LYS A 175 -16.80 6.29 0.74
N ASP A 176 -17.34 5.90 -0.42
CA ASP A 176 -17.80 6.88 -1.40
C ASP A 176 -19.13 7.50 -0.96
N MET A 177 -19.06 8.59 -0.20
CA MET A 177 -20.26 9.31 0.24
C MET A 177 -20.96 10.10 -0.87
N VAL A 178 -20.28 10.34 -2.01
CA VAL A 178 -20.84 11.14 -3.12
C VAL A 178 -21.69 10.26 -4.03
N SER A 179 -21.19 9.07 -4.38
CA SER A 179 -21.85 8.16 -5.32
C SER A 179 -22.52 6.97 -4.64
N GLY A 180 -22.05 6.56 -3.46
CA GLY A 180 -22.56 5.40 -2.73
C GLY A 180 -23.42 5.73 -1.51
N GLY A 181 -23.17 6.87 -0.86
CA GLY A 181 -23.83 7.23 0.38
C GLY A 181 -23.36 6.38 1.57
N PRO A 182 -24.12 6.40 2.69
CA PRO A 182 -23.72 5.71 3.91
C PRO A 182 -23.71 4.18 3.74
N GLY A 183 -22.95 3.51 4.59
CA GLY A 183 -22.89 2.06 4.63
C GLY A 183 -21.61 1.54 5.26
N SER A 184 -21.40 0.23 5.17
CA SER A 184 -20.16 -0.41 5.63
C SER A 184 -19.80 -1.65 4.82
N VAL A 185 -18.52 -1.97 4.84
CA VAL A 185 -17.98 -3.23 4.32
C VAL A 185 -17.06 -3.81 5.39
N THR A 186 -17.30 -5.06 5.77
CA THR A 186 -16.35 -5.85 6.54
C THR A 186 -15.96 -7.10 5.77
N LEU A 187 -14.68 -7.35 5.58
CA LEU A 187 -14.20 -8.53 4.87
C LEU A 187 -12.93 -9.07 5.53
N GLU A 188 -12.96 -10.35 5.90
CA GLU A 188 -11.78 -11.08 6.37
C GLU A 188 -10.64 -11.02 5.35
N GLN A 189 -9.42 -10.76 5.82
CA GLN A 189 -8.21 -10.85 5.03
C GLN A 189 -7.47 -12.14 5.41
N ASN A 190 -7.28 -13.03 4.44
CA ASN A 190 -6.43 -14.21 4.58
C ASN A 190 -5.77 -14.52 3.23
N ALA A 191 -5.10 -15.66 3.08
CA ALA A 191 -4.39 -15.99 1.85
C ALA A 191 -5.30 -16.24 0.61
N GLN A 192 -6.63 -16.27 0.80
CA GLN A 192 -7.64 -16.54 -0.23
C GLN A 192 -8.82 -15.55 -0.23
N ASN A 193 -9.07 -14.90 0.91
CA ASN A 193 -10.12 -13.91 1.14
C ASN A 193 -9.51 -12.52 1.31
N GLY A 194 -10.22 -11.49 0.86
CA GLY A 194 -9.86 -10.12 1.12
C GLY A 194 -9.45 -9.34 -0.11
N LEU A 195 -8.76 -8.23 0.15
CA LEU A 195 -8.18 -7.39 -0.88
C LEU A 195 -6.96 -8.08 -1.45
N PHE A 196 -6.75 -7.92 -2.75
CA PHE A 196 -5.53 -8.36 -3.40
C PHE A 196 -5.00 -7.31 -4.37
N LEU A 197 -3.69 -7.36 -4.59
CA LEU A 197 -3.04 -6.77 -5.75
C LEU A 197 -2.76 -7.89 -6.75
N ALA A 198 -3.39 -7.83 -7.92
CA ALA A 198 -3.08 -8.72 -9.03
C ALA A 198 -1.96 -8.10 -9.85
N ILE A 199 -0.88 -8.86 -10.03
CA ILE A 199 0.30 -8.48 -10.80
C ILE A 199 0.45 -9.41 -12.00
N ASP A 200 0.90 -8.84 -13.11
CA ASP A 200 1.35 -9.59 -14.28
C ASP A 200 2.85 -9.38 -14.50
N CYS A 201 3.52 -10.49 -14.79
CA CYS A 201 4.91 -10.61 -15.19
C CYS A 201 4.84 -11.18 -16.61
#